data_AF-A0A8C0XLS8-F1
#
_entry.id   AF-A0A8C0XLS8-F1
#
_cell.length_a   1.000
_cell.length_b   1.000
_cell.length_c   1.000
_cell.angle_alpha   90.00
_cell.angle_beta   90.00
_cell.angle_gamma   90.00
#
_symmetry.space_group_name_H-M   'P 1'
#
loop_
_entity.id
_entity.type
_entity.pdbx_description
1 polymer ?
#
loop_
_entity_poly.entity_id
_entity_poly.type
_entity_poly.pdbx_seq_one_letter_code
_entity_poly.pdbx_strand_id
1 'polypeptide(L)'
;MARRGSVPSYQVIFLFTFAIGVNICLGFTASRIKRADTLDESSSAVLSDSPWTNTSGSCKGRCFELQEAGPPDCRCDNLCKSYSSCCHDFDELCLKTARGWECMKDRCGEVRNEENACHCSEDCLARGDCCTNYQMICKGESHWVDDDCEEIKVPECPAG
;
A
#
# COMPACT_ATOMS: atom_id res chain seq x y z
N MET A 1 15.35 21.81 -75.73
CA MET A 1 15.71 20.59 -74.97
C MET A 1 16.02 21.01 -73.54
N ALA A 2 15.11 20.73 -72.61
CA ALA A 2 15.26 21.06 -71.19
C ALA A 2 16.01 19.93 -70.48
N ARG A 3 17.16 20.23 -69.87
CA ARG A 3 17.89 19.26 -69.03
C ARG A 3 17.51 19.53 -67.58
N ARG A 4 16.68 18.64 -67.04
CA ARG A 4 16.09 18.69 -65.70
C ARG A 4 17.18 18.45 -64.65
N GLY A 5 17.40 19.44 -63.79
CA GLY A 5 18.37 19.39 -62.69
C GLY A 5 17.94 18.41 -61.61
N SER A 6 18.93 17.63 -61.14
CA SER A 6 18.80 16.53 -60.19
C SER A 6 18.53 17.02 -58.77
N VAL A 7 17.51 16.46 -58.12
CA VAL A 7 17.21 16.66 -56.69
C VAL A 7 18.24 15.89 -55.85
N PRO A 8 18.80 16.44 -54.77
CA PRO A 8 19.84 15.77 -53.97
C PRO A 8 19.27 14.62 -53.13
N SER A 9 19.94 13.47 -53.20
CA SER A 9 19.59 12.16 -52.64
C SER A 9 19.31 12.12 -51.12
N TYR A 10 19.66 13.16 -50.37
CA TYR A 10 19.51 13.22 -48.91
C TYR A 10 18.06 13.48 -48.44
N GLN A 11 17.25 14.16 -49.25
CA GLN A 11 15.85 14.47 -48.90
C GLN A 11 14.93 13.24 -48.95
N VAL A 12 15.28 12.24 -49.76
CA VAL A 12 14.48 11.01 -49.92
C VAL A 12 14.70 10.07 -48.74
N ILE A 13 15.93 9.98 -48.23
CA ILE A 13 16.30 9.05 -47.14
C ILE A 13 15.64 9.46 -45.81
N PHE A 14 15.48 10.76 -45.55
CA PHE A 14 14.88 11.27 -44.31
C PHE A 14 13.37 11.02 -44.19
N LEU A 15 12.66 10.93 -45.31
CA LEU A 15 11.22 10.62 -45.33
C LEU A 15 10.96 9.13 -45.11
N PHE A 16 11.85 8.24 -45.57
CA PHE A 16 11.71 6.80 -45.34
C PHE A 16 12.00 6.38 -43.89
N THR A 17 12.91 7.05 -43.19
CA THR A 17 13.15 6.75 -41.76
C THR A 17 12.03 7.25 -40.86
N PHE A 18 11.40 8.37 -41.19
CA PHE A 18 10.23 8.85 -40.44
C PHE A 18 9.01 7.94 -40.65
N ALA A 19 8.73 7.48 -41.88
CA ALA A 19 7.57 6.63 -42.17
C ALA A 19 7.65 5.21 -41.55
N ILE A 20 8.86 4.66 -41.40
CA ILE A 20 9.06 3.32 -40.81
C ILE A 20 9.17 3.40 -39.27
N GLY A 21 9.69 4.52 -38.73
CA GLY A 21 9.88 4.70 -37.28
C GLY A 21 8.59 4.86 -36.45
N VAL A 22 7.50 5.38 -37.04
CA VAL A 22 6.21 5.54 -36.33
C VAL A 22 5.36 4.26 -36.25
N ASN A 23 5.75 3.15 -36.90
CA ASN A 23 4.97 1.90 -36.88
C ASN A 23 5.51 0.80 -35.95
N ILE A 24 6.50 1.09 -35.08
CA ILE A 24 7.08 0.09 -34.16
C ILE A 24 6.93 0.51 -32.68
N CYS A 25 5.73 0.96 -32.29
CA CYS A 25 5.35 1.10 -30.88
C CYS A 25 3.93 0.58 -30.63
N LEU A 26 3.61 -0.63 -31.13
CA LEU A 26 2.50 -1.42 -30.59
C LEU A 26 3.02 -2.24 -29.42
N GLY A 27 3.12 -1.60 -28.26
CA GLY A 27 3.32 -2.31 -27.00
C GLY A 27 2.07 -3.11 -26.67
N PHE A 28 2.14 -4.44 -26.81
CA PHE A 28 1.12 -5.33 -26.27
C PHE A 28 1.37 -5.46 -24.76
N THR A 29 0.49 -4.94 -23.92
CA THR A 29 0.41 -5.37 -22.53
C THR A 29 -0.33 -6.70 -22.52
N ALA A 30 0.39 -7.80 -22.31
CA ALA A 30 -0.24 -9.07 -21.99
C ALA A 30 -0.83 -8.96 -20.57
N SER A 31 -2.11 -8.58 -20.47
CA SER A 31 -2.87 -8.77 -19.24
C SER A 31 -2.79 -10.25 -18.88
N ARG A 32 -2.21 -10.59 -17.71
CA ARG A 32 -2.25 -11.97 -17.20
C ARG A 32 -3.71 -12.41 -17.14
N ILE A 33 -4.04 -13.38 -17.99
CA ILE A 33 -5.32 -14.09 -17.95
C ILE A 33 -5.44 -14.74 -16.57
N LYS A 34 -6.48 -14.37 -15.82
CA LYS A 34 -7.01 -15.20 -14.73
C LYS A 34 -7.32 -16.56 -15.33
N ARG A 35 -6.59 -17.60 -14.93
CA ARG A 35 -6.84 -18.97 -15.39
C ARG A 35 -8.19 -19.39 -14.79
N ALA A 36 -9.16 -19.63 -15.68
CA ALA A 36 -10.39 -20.31 -15.35
C ALA A 36 -10.08 -21.75 -14.92
N ASP A 37 -10.86 -22.23 -13.97
CA ASP A 37 -10.79 -23.58 -13.41
C ASP A 37 -10.84 -24.65 -14.49
N THR A 38 -9.72 -25.38 -14.65
CA THR A 38 -9.73 -26.75 -15.14
C THR A 38 -8.68 -27.54 -14.38
N LEU A 39 -9.17 -28.40 -13.50
CA LEU A 39 -8.48 -29.50 -12.85
C LEU A 39 -7.69 -30.30 -13.90
N ASP A 40 -6.36 -30.25 -13.84
CA ASP A 40 -5.49 -31.31 -14.37
C ASP A 40 -4.20 -31.36 -13.53
N GLU A 41 -4.08 -32.47 -12.83
CA GLU A 41 -2.96 -32.94 -12.05
C GLU A 41 -1.75 -33.17 -12.96
N SER A 42 -0.77 -32.26 -12.94
CA SER A 42 0.59 -32.56 -13.39
C SER A 42 1.59 -31.62 -12.73
N SER A 43 2.24 -32.18 -11.72
CA SER A 43 3.27 -31.64 -10.86
C SER A 43 4.45 -31.10 -11.66
N SER A 44 4.43 -29.80 -11.95
CA SER A 44 5.63 -29.04 -12.33
C SER A 44 6.27 -28.49 -11.05
N ALA A 45 6.78 -29.39 -10.22
CA ALA A 45 7.57 -29.05 -9.04
C ALA A 45 8.96 -28.60 -9.49
N VAL A 46 9.06 -27.35 -9.98
CA VAL A 46 10.27 -26.58 -9.74
C VAL A 46 10.25 -26.31 -8.25
N LEU A 47 11.05 -27.06 -7.47
CA LEU A 47 11.19 -26.84 -6.04
C LEU A 47 11.70 -25.41 -5.85
N SER A 48 10.77 -24.51 -5.55
CA SER A 48 11.10 -23.22 -4.96
C SER A 48 11.60 -23.57 -3.56
N ASP A 49 12.92 -23.51 -3.35
CA ASP A 49 13.57 -23.60 -2.03
C ASP A 49 13.15 -22.47 -1.06
N SER A 50 12.07 -21.75 -1.38
CA SER A 50 11.47 -20.79 -0.49
C SER A 50 10.70 -21.56 0.60
N PRO A 51 10.99 -21.30 1.89
CA PRO A 51 10.22 -21.88 2.97
C PRO A 51 8.71 -21.68 2.75
N TRP A 52 7.95 -22.77 2.74
CA TRP A 52 6.51 -22.72 2.54
C TRP A 52 5.83 -22.08 3.75
N THR A 53 5.02 -21.04 3.53
CA THR A 53 4.25 -20.36 4.57
C THR A 53 2.77 -20.74 4.46
N ASN A 54 2.17 -21.15 5.57
CA ASN A 54 0.75 -21.46 5.64
C ASN A 54 -0.06 -20.17 5.86
N THR A 55 -0.66 -19.65 4.80
CA THR A 55 -1.48 -18.42 4.83
C THR A 55 -2.83 -18.59 5.54
N SER A 56 -3.20 -19.81 5.94
CA SER A 56 -4.50 -20.11 6.58
C SER A 56 -4.63 -19.61 8.02
N GLY A 57 -3.55 -19.10 8.63
CA GLY A 57 -3.62 -18.44 9.94
C GLY A 57 -4.34 -17.08 9.88
N SER A 58 -4.40 -16.39 11.02
CA SER A 58 -5.11 -15.12 11.17
C SER A 58 -4.25 -14.03 11.82
N CYS A 59 -4.47 -12.79 11.39
CA CYS A 59 -3.88 -11.59 11.99
C CYS A 59 -4.72 -10.93 13.09
N LYS A 60 -5.83 -11.56 13.51
CA LYS A 60 -6.67 -11.02 14.60
C LYS A 60 -5.87 -10.87 15.89
N GLY A 61 -5.67 -9.62 16.31
CA GLY A 61 -4.88 -9.29 17.50
C GLY A 61 -3.36 -9.37 17.31
N ARG A 62 -2.88 -9.46 16.06
CA ARG A 62 -1.44 -9.60 15.71
C ARG A 62 -0.96 -8.55 14.70
N CYS A 63 -1.80 -7.59 14.34
CA CYS A 63 -1.46 -6.57 13.36
C CYS A 63 -0.21 -5.79 13.78
N PHE A 64 0.78 -5.76 12.90
CA PHE A 64 2.05 -5.09 13.09
C PHE A 64 2.84 -5.56 14.32
N GLU A 65 2.73 -6.84 14.67
CA GLU A 65 3.57 -7.44 15.70
C GLU A 65 5.07 -7.24 15.39
N LEU A 66 5.86 -6.93 16.42
CA LEU A 66 7.30 -6.69 16.28
C LEU A 66 8.09 -7.98 16.08
N GLN A 67 7.54 -9.11 16.53
CA GLN A 67 8.19 -10.41 16.42
C GLN A 67 8.03 -10.94 14.99
N GLU A 68 9.15 -11.15 14.30
CA GLU A 68 9.16 -11.82 13.02
C GLU A 68 8.86 -13.30 13.22
N ALA A 69 7.67 -13.74 12.79
CA ALA A 69 7.31 -15.15 12.74
C ALA A 69 8.02 -15.81 11.55
N GLY A 70 8.66 -16.95 11.81
CA GLY A 70 9.31 -17.76 10.78
C GLY A 70 8.34 -18.75 10.14
N PRO A 71 8.66 -19.24 8.93
CA PRO A 71 7.96 -20.38 8.33
C PRO A 71 7.88 -21.57 9.30
N PRO A 72 6.75 -22.29 9.36
CA PRO A 72 5.62 -22.26 8.43
C PRO A 72 4.52 -21.24 8.76
N ASP A 73 4.65 -20.47 9.84
CA ASP A 73 3.58 -19.58 10.29
C ASP A 73 3.45 -18.34 9.38
N CYS A 74 2.22 -17.90 9.13
CA CYS A 74 1.98 -16.64 8.44
C CYS A 74 2.25 -15.44 9.34
N ARG A 75 2.67 -14.36 8.68
CA ARG A 75 3.15 -13.13 9.29
C ARG A 75 2.09 -12.04 9.29
N CYS A 76 2.19 -11.13 10.28
CA CYS A 76 1.31 -9.96 10.42
C CYS A 76 2.09 -8.67 10.67
N ASP A 77 3.41 -8.70 10.53
CA ASP A 77 4.28 -7.52 10.59
C ASP A 77 4.24 -6.71 9.29
N ASN A 78 4.88 -5.53 9.30
CA ASN A 78 4.89 -4.61 8.17
C ASN A 78 5.65 -5.13 6.93
N LEU A 79 6.48 -6.17 7.05
CA LEU A 79 7.24 -6.75 5.94
C LEU A 79 6.57 -7.97 5.31
N CYS A 80 5.49 -8.51 5.89
CA CYS A 80 4.88 -9.75 5.41
C CYS A 80 4.52 -9.70 3.90
N LYS A 81 4.13 -8.52 3.39
CA LYS A 81 3.79 -8.31 1.98
C LYS A 81 5.01 -8.46 1.07
N SER A 82 6.17 -7.94 1.46
CA SER A 82 7.42 -8.05 0.71
C SER A 82 7.87 -9.51 0.57
N TYR A 83 7.58 -10.34 1.57
CA TYR A 83 7.92 -11.76 1.59
C TYR A 83 6.78 -12.67 1.12
N SER A 84 5.63 -12.13 0.68
CA SER A 84 4.44 -12.92 0.30
C SER A 84 4.01 -13.95 1.37
N SER A 85 4.17 -13.58 2.64
CA SER A 85 3.99 -14.48 3.80
C SER A 85 2.88 -14.02 4.76
N CYS A 86 2.10 -13.02 4.37
CA CYS A 86 0.98 -12.53 5.18
C CYS A 86 -0.08 -13.62 5.40
N CYS A 87 -0.76 -13.57 6.54
CA CYS A 87 -2.00 -14.32 6.71
C CYS A 87 -3.06 -13.83 5.72
N HIS A 88 -4.01 -14.69 5.35
CA HIS A 88 -5.02 -14.39 4.33
C HIS A 88 -5.89 -13.16 4.64
N ASP A 89 -6.05 -12.84 5.93
CA ASP A 89 -6.89 -11.76 6.46
C ASP A 89 -6.11 -10.47 6.82
N PHE A 90 -4.82 -10.39 6.49
CA PHE A 90 -3.96 -9.25 6.84
C PHE A 90 -4.51 -7.91 6.35
N ASP A 91 -4.96 -7.84 5.10
CA ASP A 91 -5.46 -6.59 4.51
C ASP A 91 -6.76 -6.12 5.18
N GLU A 92 -7.67 -7.05 5.48
CA GLU A 92 -8.95 -6.76 6.13
C GLU A 92 -8.76 -6.27 7.57
N LEU A 93 -7.87 -6.92 8.32
CA LEU A 93 -7.71 -6.67 9.74
C LEU A 93 -6.73 -5.53 10.05
N CYS A 94 -5.64 -5.43 9.29
CA CYS A 94 -4.51 -4.54 9.61
C CYS A 94 -4.43 -3.30 8.71
N LEU A 95 -5.06 -3.31 7.53
CA LEU A 95 -5.08 -2.18 6.60
C LEU A 95 -6.48 -1.57 6.45
N LYS A 96 -7.14 -1.32 7.59
CA LYS A 96 -8.46 -0.70 7.64
C LYS A 96 -8.42 0.73 7.13
N THR A 97 -9.45 1.10 6.36
CA THR A 97 -9.58 2.44 5.75
C THR A 97 -10.98 3.06 5.95
N ALA A 98 -11.88 2.37 6.66
CA ALA A 98 -13.23 2.87 6.87
C ALA A 98 -13.23 4.17 7.68
N ARG A 99 -14.12 5.09 7.31
CA ARG A 99 -14.26 6.44 7.89
C ARG A 99 -13.04 7.36 7.75
N GLY A 100 -12.01 6.96 7.01
CA GLY A 100 -10.81 7.78 6.79
C GLY A 100 -9.93 7.91 8.03
N TRP A 101 -9.09 8.94 8.06
CA TRP A 101 -7.99 9.09 9.02
C TRP A 101 -8.18 10.24 10.01
N GLU A 102 -9.33 10.91 9.94
CA GLU A 102 -9.63 12.12 10.68
C GLU A 102 -10.97 11.97 11.41
N CYS A 103 -11.01 12.47 12.64
CA CYS A 103 -12.24 12.72 13.36
C CYS A 103 -12.96 13.94 12.77
N MET A 104 -14.29 13.87 12.80
CA MET A 104 -15.20 14.97 12.53
C MET A 104 -16.04 15.22 13.79
N LYS A 105 -16.66 16.40 13.90
CA LYS A 105 -17.43 16.77 15.11
C LYS A 105 -18.55 15.79 15.45
N ASP A 106 -19.13 15.14 14.45
CA ASP A 106 -20.19 14.14 14.57
C ASP A 106 -19.71 12.76 15.04
N ARG A 107 -18.40 12.50 15.01
CA ARG A 107 -17.78 11.24 15.47
C ARG A 107 -17.28 11.31 16.92
N CYS A 108 -17.23 12.48 17.53
CA CYS A 108 -16.73 12.63 18.89
C CYS A 108 -17.62 11.87 19.90
N GLY A 109 -17.03 10.93 20.63
CA GLY A 109 -17.77 10.07 21.56
C GLY A 109 -18.58 8.98 20.85
N GLU A 110 -18.22 8.62 19.61
CA GLU A 110 -18.85 7.51 18.89
C GLU A 110 -18.74 6.20 19.68
N VAL A 111 -19.74 5.32 19.50
CA VAL A 111 -19.60 3.93 19.92
C VAL A 111 -18.50 3.29 19.07
N ARG A 112 -17.53 2.67 19.73
CA ARG A 112 -16.39 2.04 19.09
C ARG A 112 -16.82 1.06 18.01
N ASN A 113 -16.30 1.24 16.79
CA ASN A 113 -16.45 0.31 15.68
C ASN A 113 -15.07 -0.15 15.21
N GLU A 114 -14.76 -1.43 15.41
CA GLU A 114 -13.47 -2.03 15.04
C GLU A 114 -13.18 -1.99 13.54
N GLU A 115 -14.15 -1.73 12.67
CA GLU A 115 -13.93 -1.58 11.22
C GLU A 115 -13.27 -0.23 10.86
N ASN A 116 -13.36 0.78 11.73
CA ASN A 116 -12.78 2.09 11.50
C ASN A 116 -11.25 2.01 11.40
N ALA A 117 -10.66 2.84 10.55
CA ALA A 117 -9.20 2.93 10.42
C ALA A 117 -8.54 3.50 11.70
N CYS A 118 -9.22 4.45 12.35
CA CYS A 118 -8.88 5.06 13.62
C CYS A 118 -10.15 5.51 14.35
N HIS A 119 -10.02 5.75 15.66
CA HIS A 119 -11.18 5.91 16.54
C HIS A 119 -11.35 7.34 17.05
N CYS A 120 -12.61 7.72 17.33
CA CYS A 120 -12.98 8.96 17.98
C CYS A 120 -13.83 8.71 19.25
N SER A 121 -13.80 7.47 19.75
CA SER A 121 -14.45 7.03 20.99
C SER A 121 -13.66 7.50 22.21
N GLU A 122 -14.32 7.60 23.37
CA GLU A 122 -13.68 8.11 24.60
C GLU A 122 -12.53 7.22 25.13
N ASP A 123 -12.47 5.94 24.74
CA ASP A 123 -11.44 4.99 25.14
C ASP A 123 -10.21 4.99 24.22
N CYS A 124 -10.23 5.72 23.09
CA CYS A 124 -9.19 5.61 22.07
C CYS A 124 -7.80 6.04 22.58
N LEU A 125 -7.74 7.00 23.51
CA LEU A 125 -6.47 7.49 24.08
C LEU A 125 -5.80 6.41 24.93
N ALA A 126 -6.59 5.72 25.75
CA ALA A 126 -6.09 4.63 26.59
C ALA A 126 -5.62 3.42 25.76
N ARG A 127 -6.23 3.21 24.58
CA ARG A 127 -5.87 2.13 23.65
C ARG A 127 -4.81 2.55 22.63
N GLY A 128 -4.47 3.83 22.55
CA GLY A 128 -3.48 4.37 21.61
C GLY A 128 -3.90 4.29 20.14
N ASP A 129 -5.20 4.34 19.84
CA ASP A 129 -5.72 4.14 18.47
C ASP A 129 -6.66 5.26 17.98
N CYS A 130 -6.55 6.44 18.59
CA CYS A 130 -7.26 7.62 18.12
C CYS A 130 -6.81 8.05 16.72
N CYS A 131 -7.71 8.68 15.95
CA CYS A 131 -7.28 9.51 14.83
C CYS A 131 -6.41 10.67 15.36
N THR A 132 -5.41 11.10 14.60
CA THR A 132 -4.39 12.06 15.07
C THR A 132 -4.97 13.43 15.45
N ASN A 133 -6.10 13.81 14.86
CA ASN A 133 -6.78 15.07 15.15
C ASN A 133 -7.85 14.99 16.26
N TYR A 134 -7.98 13.85 16.96
CA TYR A 134 -9.01 13.63 17.97
C TYR A 134 -9.03 14.71 19.05
N GLN A 135 -7.87 15.03 19.66
CA GLN A 135 -7.84 16.00 20.75
C GLN A 135 -8.30 17.40 20.31
N MET A 136 -7.98 17.78 19.08
CA MET A 136 -8.33 19.09 18.57
C MET A 136 -9.81 19.20 18.21
N ILE A 137 -10.34 18.17 17.52
CA ILE A 137 -11.74 18.19 17.08
C ILE A 137 -12.70 17.92 18.25
N CYS A 138 -12.33 17.04 19.19
CA CYS A 138 -13.22 16.53 20.23
C CYS A 138 -12.94 17.06 21.63
N LYS A 139 -11.71 17.51 21.93
CA LYS A 139 -11.34 18.07 23.24
C LYS A 139 -11.01 19.56 23.20
N GLY A 140 -10.89 20.15 22.01
CA GLY A 140 -10.66 21.59 21.81
C GLY A 140 -9.21 22.01 21.95
N GLU A 141 -8.25 21.10 21.77
CA GLU A 141 -6.82 21.43 21.69
C GLU A 141 -6.45 22.11 20.36
N SER A 142 -5.31 22.80 20.34
CA SER A 142 -4.71 23.39 19.14
C SER A 142 -3.90 22.36 18.34
N HIS A 143 -3.66 22.64 17.05
CA HIS A 143 -2.67 21.88 16.30
C HIS A 143 -1.28 22.23 16.81
N TRP A 144 -0.42 21.21 16.95
CA TRP A 144 0.98 21.40 17.30
C TRP A 144 1.68 22.48 16.45
N VAL A 145 1.30 22.61 15.17
CA VAL A 145 1.88 23.61 14.26
C VAL A 145 1.43 25.04 14.56
N ASP A 146 0.29 25.21 15.24
CA ASP A 146 -0.28 26.50 15.62
C ASP A 146 0.19 26.96 17.01
N ASP A 147 0.85 26.08 17.77
CA ASP A 147 1.39 26.38 19.10
C ASP A 147 2.67 27.23 19.01
N ASP A 148 2.93 28.01 20.06
CA ASP A 148 4.16 28.78 20.17
C ASP A 148 5.39 27.87 20.30
N CYS A 149 6.53 28.31 19.76
CA CYS A 149 7.79 27.59 19.90
C CYS A 149 8.32 27.71 21.34
N GLU A 150 8.33 26.59 22.06
CA GLU A 150 8.87 26.49 23.41
C GLU A 150 10.18 25.69 23.45
N GLU A 151 11.13 26.13 24.28
CA GLU A 151 12.41 25.43 24.47
C GLU A 151 12.24 24.24 25.42
N ILE A 152 12.37 23.01 24.91
CA ILE A 152 12.34 21.78 25.70
C ILE A 152 13.72 21.53 26.31
N LYS A 153 13.92 21.92 27.58
CA LYS A 153 15.21 21.81 28.29
C LYS A 153 15.55 20.40 28.76
N VAL A 154 14.51 19.60 29.05
CA VAL A 154 14.62 18.20 29.49
C VAL A 154 13.50 17.39 28.84
N PRO A 155 13.70 16.08 28.59
CA PRO A 155 12.63 15.24 28.04
C PRO A 155 11.43 15.15 28.99
N GLU A 156 10.22 15.38 28.47
CA GLU A 156 8.95 15.28 29.19
C GLU A 156 8.22 13.98 28.84
N CYS A 157 8.63 12.88 29.47
CA CYS A 157 8.10 11.54 29.19
C CYS A 157 7.06 11.09 30.24
N PRO A 158 6.03 10.32 29.84
CA PRO A 158 5.19 9.61 30.80
C PRO A 158 6.01 8.55 31.57
N ALA A 159 5.46 8.03 32.66
CA ALA A 159 6.14 6.99 33.44
C ALA A 159 6.26 5.67 32.65
N GLY A 160 7.48 5.15 32.53
CA GLY A 160 7.79 3.90 31.83
C GLY A 160 9.21 3.86 31.31
#